data_AF-R2SZ61-F1
#
_entry.id   AF-R2SZ61-F1
#
_cell.length_a   1.000
_cell.length_b   1.000
_cell.length_c   1.000
_cell.angle_alpha   90.00
_cell.angle_beta   90.00
_cell.angle_gamma   90.00
#
_symmetry.space_group_name_H-M   'P 1'
#
loop_
_entity.id
_entity.type
_entity.pdbx_description
1 polymer ?
#
loop_
_entity_poly.entity_id
_entity_poly.type
_entity_poly.pdbx_seq_one_letter_code
_entity_poly.pdbx_strand_id
1 'polypeptide(L)'
;MGECLICNRSLRFIKFKCADGYVCKHCYEKVSLNFTQTIKTKTRAELYDLLKNFDKKQQAEPFEISRRINQLVLFDDQQKQLCLPHHKKYTKEALKPEIYSFSAIKECQLVEDKIEKIVKKKQQTLGCIKVAITFIEGNEVTRDIWLIPNYISRSSMPYKTMKSLAQNIVTEINRSKDMVLYTK
;
A
#
# COMPACT_ATOMS: atom_id res chain seq x y z
N MET A 1 -37.57 -3.88 -7.64
CA MET A 1 -36.12 -3.93 -7.95
C MET A 1 -35.47 -2.74 -7.27
N GLY A 2 -34.39 -2.93 -6.50
CA GLY A 2 -33.71 -1.80 -5.86
C GLY A 2 -32.84 -1.04 -6.85
N GLU A 3 -32.51 0.20 -6.55
CA GLU A 3 -31.58 1.02 -7.33
C GLU A 3 -30.19 1.02 -6.69
N CYS A 4 -29.16 1.20 -7.52
CA CYS A 4 -27.80 1.38 -7.05
C CYS A 4 -27.70 2.68 -6.25
N LEU A 5 -27.21 2.60 -5.02
CA LEU A 5 -27.05 3.75 -4.12
C LEU A 5 -26.20 4.91 -4.69
N ILE A 6 -25.32 4.61 -5.65
CA ILE A 6 -24.36 5.58 -6.21
C ILE A 6 -24.84 6.14 -7.56
N CYS A 7 -25.29 5.28 -8.47
CA CYS A 7 -25.60 5.67 -9.86
C CYS A 7 -27.07 5.55 -10.25
N ASN A 8 -27.94 5.21 -9.30
CA ASN A 8 -29.39 5.05 -9.45
C ASN A 8 -29.84 4.07 -10.55
N ARG A 9 -28.93 3.28 -11.13
CA ARG A 9 -29.28 2.23 -12.10
C ARG A 9 -29.99 1.08 -11.38
N SER A 10 -30.99 0.48 -12.03
CA SER A 10 -31.68 -0.69 -11.51
C SER A 10 -30.69 -1.83 -11.22
N LEU A 11 -30.75 -2.37 -10.00
CA LEU A 11 -29.91 -3.50 -9.60
C LEU A 11 -30.44 -4.78 -10.25
N ARG A 12 -29.52 -5.52 -10.87
CA ARG A 12 -29.76 -6.86 -11.41
C ARG A 12 -29.37 -7.92 -10.36
N PHE A 13 -29.18 -9.17 -10.79
CA PHE A 13 -28.79 -10.29 -9.92
C PHE A 13 -27.49 -10.05 -9.14
N ILE A 14 -26.51 -9.38 -9.73
CA ILE A 14 -25.23 -9.06 -9.08
C ILE A 14 -25.31 -7.68 -8.43
N LYS A 15 -25.38 -7.68 -7.09
CA LYS A 15 -25.41 -6.48 -6.24
C LYS A 15 -24.56 -6.69 -4.99
N PHE A 16 -23.95 -5.62 -4.49
CA PHE A 16 -23.05 -5.67 -3.35
C PHE A 16 -23.63 -4.84 -2.20
N LYS A 17 -23.69 -5.40 -1.00
CA LYS A 17 -24.27 -4.74 0.18
C LYS A 17 -23.28 -3.75 0.79
N CYS A 18 -23.78 -2.61 1.23
CA CYS A 18 -23.11 -1.60 2.05
C CYS A 18 -24.00 -1.24 3.27
N ALA A 19 -23.57 -0.28 4.10
CA ALA A 19 -24.33 0.09 5.29
C ALA A 19 -25.73 0.63 4.94
N ASP A 20 -25.81 1.45 3.88
CA ASP A 20 -27.01 2.21 3.53
C ASP A 20 -27.79 1.61 2.34
N GLY A 21 -27.44 0.39 1.89
CA GLY A 21 -28.15 -0.27 0.81
C GLY A 21 -27.26 -1.15 -0.07
N TYR A 22 -27.44 -1.04 -1.39
CA TYR A 22 -26.76 -1.89 -2.37
C TYR A 22 -26.18 -1.08 -3.53
N VAL A 23 -25.04 -1.54 -4.04
CA VAL A 23 -24.38 -0.97 -5.22
C VAL A 23 -24.27 -2.00 -6.34
N CYS A 24 -24.29 -1.54 -7.59
CA CYS A 24 -24.08 -2.38 -8.76
C CYS A 24 -22.61 -2.78 -8.91
N LYS A 25 -22.30 -3.80 -9.72
CA LYS A 25 -20.92 -4.28 -9.96
C LYS A 25 -19.95 -3.18 -10.39
N HIS A 26 -20.37 -2.31 -11.30
CA HIS A 26 -19.52 -1.23 -11.82
C HIS A 26 -19.19 -0.20 -10.73
N CYS A 27 -20.18 0.19 -9.92
CA CYS A 27 -19.92 1.10 -8.80
C CYS A 27 -19.09 0.41 -7.72
N TYR A 28 -19.37 -0.86 -7.44
CA TYR A 28 -18.59 -1.69 -6.52
C TYR A 28 -17.12 -1.70 -6.92
N GLU A 29 -16.78 -1.95 -8.18
CA GLU A 29 -15.39 -1.94 -8.67
C GLU A 29 -14.64 -0.68 -8.28
N LYS A 30 -15.25 0.49 -8.47
CA LYS A 30 -14.64 1.78 -8.13
C LYS A 30 -14.42 1.95 -6.62
N VAL A 31 -15.45 1.70 -5.81
CA VAL A 31 -15.42 1.95 -4.35
C VAL A 31 -14.76 0.82 -3.55
N SER A 32 -14.57 -0.35 -4.17
CA SER A 32 -13.83 -1.49 -3.61
C SER A 32 -12.38 -1.55 -4.06
N LEU A 33 -11.86 -0.47 -4.65
CA LEU A 33 -10.50 -0.41 -5.18
C LEU A 33 -10.21 -1.61 -6.10
N ASN A 34 -11.02 -1.78 -7.14
CA ASN A 34 -10.99 -2.91 -8.07
C ASN A 34 -11.19 -4.28 -7.38
N PHE A 35 -12.22 -4.41 -6.55
CA PHE A 35 -12.61 -5.65 -5.86
C PHE A 35 -11.64 -6.13 -4.77
N THR A 36 -10.70 -5.30 -4.32
CA THR A 36 -9.69 -5.67 -3.31
C THR A 36 -10.17 -5.49 -1.87
N GLN A 37 -11.23 -4.72 -1.64
CA GLN A 37 -11.80 -4.52 -0.31
C GLN A 37 -13.32 -4.67 -0.28
N THR A 38 -13.87 -5.08 0.86
CA THR A 38 -15.32 -5.15 1.06
C THR A 38 -15.88 -3.80 1.52
N ILE A 39 -17.12 -3.50 1.15
CA ILE A 39 -17.78 -2.23 1.49
C ILE A 39 -18.96 -2.40 2.45
N LYS A 40 -19.09 -3.59 3.06
CA LYS A 40 -20.31 -3.99 3.79
C LYS A 40 -20.67 -3.03 4.92
N THR A 41 -19.67 -2.41 5.55
CA THR A 41 -19.81 -1.46 6.66
C THR A 41 -19.69 0.00 6.24
N LYS A 42 -19.45 0.28 4.95
CA LYS A 42 -19.25 1.64 4.44
C LYS A 42 -20.58 2.36 4.21
N THR A 43 -20.66 3.60 4.66
CA THR A 43 -21.79 4.51 4.46
C THR A 43 -21.76 5.13 3.06
N ARG A 44 -22.89 5.71 2.62
CA ARG A 44 -23.03 6.43 1.36
C ARG A 44 -21.95 7.50 1.23
N ALA A 45 -21.75 8.32 2.26
CA ALA A 45 -20.74 9.39 2.24
C ALA A 45 -19.34 8.84 1.96
N GLU A 46 -18.91 7.81 2.69
CA GLU A 46 -17.61 7.17 2.48
C GLU A 46 -17.47 6.58 1.06
N LEU A 47 -18.54 6.00 0.52
CA LEU A 47 -18.53 5.47 -0.85
C LEU A 47 -18.37 6.57 -1.91
N TYR A 48 -18.99 7.73 -1.71
CA TYR A 48 -18.80 8.88 -2.62
C TYR A 48 -17.40 9.47 -2.52
N ASP A 49 -16.78 9.49 -1.34
CA ASP A 49 -15.40 9.93 -1.19
C ASP A 49 -14.42 8.97 -1.87
N LEU A 50 -14.63 7.66 -1.73
CA LEU A 50 -13.87 6.64 -2.46
C LEU A 50 -14.02 6.79 -3.98
N LEU A 51 -15.22 7.13 -4.45
CA LEU A 51 -15.49 7.38 -5.87
C LEU A 51 -14.74 8.61 -6.39
N LYS A 52 -14.78 9.74 -5.64
CA LYS A 52 -14.03 10.95 -5.99
C LYS A 52 -12.53 10.69 -6.05
N ASN A 53 -11.99 9.91 -5.11
CA ASN A 53 -10.59 9.54 -5.10
C ASN A 53 -10.22 8.63 -6.29
N PHE A 54 -11.12 7.73 -6.70
CA PHE A 54 -10.94 6.90 -7.88
C PHE A 54 -10.88 7.75 -9.17
N ASP A 55 -11.83 8.69 -9.34
CA ASP A 55 -11.88 9.53 -10.53
C ASP A 55 -10.69 10.52 -10.57
N LYS A 56 -10.24 11.06 -9.42
CA LYS A 56 -8.99 11.83 -9.33
C LYS A 56 -7.76 11.03 -9.74
N LYS A 57 -7.68 9.75 -9.35
CA LYS A 57 -6.59 8.85 -9.77
C LYS A 57 -6.61 8.54 -11.27
N GLN A 58 -7.78 8.61 -11.93
CA GLN A 58 -7.88 8.45 -13.39
C GLN A 58 -7.51 9.70 -14.20
N GLN A 59 -7.65 10.89 -13.60
CA GLN A 59 -7.31 12.17 -14.23
C GLN A 59 -5.88 12.64 -13.94
N ALA A 60 -5.12 11.88 -13.14
CA ALA A 60 -3.73 12.19 -12.84
C ALA A 60 -2.83 12.01 -14.06
N GLU A 61 -1.83 12.89 -14.21
CA GLU A 61 -0.77 12.73 -15.20
C GLU A 61 -0.08 11.37 -15.07
N PRO A 62 0.45 10.81 -16.17
CA PRO A 62 1.16 9.53 -16.13
C PRO A 62 2.30 9.60 -15.11
N PHE A 63 2.42 8.57 -14.28
CA PHE A 63 3.52 8.45 -13.32
C PHE A 63 4.86 8.31 -14.05
N GLU A 64 5.77 9.28 -13.87
CA GLU A 64 7.10 9.27 -14.48
C GLU A 64 8.18 8.91 -13.46
N ILE A 65 8.90 7.82 -13.70
CA ILE A 65 9.91 7.33 -12.76
C ILE A 65 11.15 8.23 -12.82
N SER A 66 11.35 9.08 -11.82
CA SER A 66 12.58 9.88 -11.65
C SER A 66 13.70 9.08 -11.00
N ARG A 67 13.36 8.26 -10.01
CA ARG A 67 14.31 7.40 -9.28
C ARG A 67 13.63 6.15 -8.74
N ARG A 68 14.42 5.13 -8.42
CA ARG A 68 13.92 3.82 -7.95
C ARG A 68 14.86 3.18 -6.95
N ILE A 69 14.30 2.42 -6.02
CA ILE A 69 15.03 1.50 -5.14
C ILE A 69 14.69 0.09 -5.58
N ASN A 70 15.61 -0.49 -6.36
CA ASN A 70 15.42 -1.77 -7.04
C ASN A 70 14.08 -1.79 -7.80
N GLN A 71 13.29 -2.83 -7.59
CA GLN A 71 11.94 -2.94 -8.09
C GLN A 71 10.91 -2.65 -6.97
N LEU A 72 11.33 -2.26 -5.76
CA LEU A 72 10.50 -2.19 -4.55
C LEU A 72 9.73 -0.90 -4.38
N VAL A 73 10.37 0.21 -4.74
CA VAL A 73 9.83 1.56 -4.56
C VAL A 73 10.25 2.40 -5.74
N LEU A 74 9.28 3.04 -6.39
CA LEU A 74 9.50 3.96 -7.50
C LEU A 74 9.07 5.35 -7.05
N PHE A 75 9.77 6.37 -7.51
CA PHE A 75 9.51 7.75 -7.16
C PHE A 75 9.30 8.55 -8.45
N ASP A 76 8.35 9.48 -8.37
CA ASP A 76 8.15 10.57 -9.31
C ASP A 76 8.36 11.86 -8.51
N ASP A 77 9.59 12.39 -8.58
CA ASP A 77 9.93 13.61 -7.85
C ASP A 77 9.34 14.87 -8.51
N GLN A 78 8.86 14.80 -9.76
CA GLN A 78 8.20 15.93 -10.42
C GLN A 78 6.78 16.10 -9.86
N GLN A 79 6.00 15.01 -9.87
CA GLN A 79 4.62 14.99 -9.38
C GLN A 79 4.53 14.77 -7.85
N LYS A 80 5.68 14.56 -7.18
CA LYS A 80 5.78 14.25 -5.74
C LYS A 80 4.96 13.00 -5.38
N GLN A 81 5.13 11.94 -6.16
CA GLN A 81 4.41 10.68 -5.99
C GLN A 81 5.36 9.52 -5.72
N LEU A 82 4.89 8.60 -4.90
CA LEU A 82 5.51 7.32 -4.57
C LEU A 82 4.68 6.22 -5.21
N CYS A 83 5.33 5.31 -5.94
CA CYS A 83 4.69 4.11 -6.44
C CYS A 83 5.28 2.88 -5.74
N LEU A 84 4.38 2.08 -5.16
CA LEU A 84 4.66 0.76 -4.63
C LEU A 84 4.25 -0.27 -5.68
N PRO A 85 5.19 -0.72 -6.54
CA PRO A 85 4.93 -1.80 -7.47
C PRO A 85 4.57 -3.06 -6.69
N HIS A 86 3.38 -3.61 -6.93
CA HIS A 86 2.99 -4.86 -6.28
C HIS A 86 3.92 -5.99 -6.71
N HIS A 87 4.61 -6.59 -5.74
CA HIS A 87 5.53 -7.68 -6.00
C HIS A 87 4.83 -9.02 -6.05
N LYS A 88 4.66 -9.54 -7.28
CA LYS A 88 4.22 -10.93 -7.54
C LYS A 88 4.97 -11.99 -6.74
N LYS A 89 6.22 -11.72 -6.31
CA LYS A 89 7.02 -12.64 -5.50
C LYS A 89 6.43 -12.88 -4.10
N TYR A 90 5.60 -11.97 -3.60
CA TYR A 90 5.04 -12.02 -2.24
C TYR A 90 3.51 -11.99 -2.22
N THR A 91 2.85 -11.48 -3.27
CA THR A 91 1.40 -11.55 -3.47
C THR A 91 1.07 -12.49 -4.63
N LYS A 92 0.28 -13.54 -4.39
CA LYS A 92 -0.15 -14.51 -5.42
C LYS A 92 -1.08 -13.92 -6.49
N GLU A 93 -1.39 -12.62 -6.41
CA GLU A 93 -2.29 -11.91 -7.30
C GLU A 93 -1.56 -10.80 -8.05
N ALA A 94 -1.96 -10.58 -9.31
CA ALA A 94 -1.51 -9.46 -10.13
C ALA A 94 -2.24 -8.17 -9.72
N LEU A 95 -1.89 -7.66 -8.55
CA LEU A 95 -2.41 -6.38 -8.07
C LEU A 95 -1.77 -5.23 -8.86
N LYS A 96 -2.55 -4.19 -9.18
CA LYS A 96 -2.06 -2.98 -9.88
C LYS A 96 -1.15 -2.16 -8.96
N PRO A 97 -0.08 -1.52 -9.44
CA PRO A 97 0.78 -0.66 -8.61
C PRO A 97 -0.03 0.37 -7.82
N GLU A 98 0.36 0.62 -6.57
CA GLU A 98 -0.30 1.63 -5.73
C GLU A 98 0.51 2.92 -5.77
N ILE A 99 -0.17 4.03 -6.06
CA ILE A 99 0.43 5.36 -6.12
C ILE A 99 -0.10 6.20 -4.96
N TYR A 100 0.81 6.85 -4.26
CA TYR A 100 0.59 7.70 -3.10
C TYR A 100 1.30 9.04 -3.29
N SER A 101 0.72 10.14 -2.80
CA SER A 101 1.47 11.41 -2.74
C SER A 101 2.52 11.36 -1.63
N PHE A 102 3.67 12.03 -1.82
CA PHE A 102 4.65 12.24 -0.75
C PHE A 102 4.03 12.96 0.46
N SER A 103 3.06 13.86 0.23
CA SER A 103 2.34 14.57 1.30
C SER A 103 1.47 13.66 2.16
N ALA A 104 1.05 12.50 1.62
CA ALA A 104 0.24 11.54 2.34
C ALA A 104 1.07 10.67 3.29
N ILE A 105 2.41 10.70 3.21
CA ILE A 105 3.29 9.86 4.02
C ILE A 105 3.31 10.38 5.46
N LYS A 106 2.64 9.67 6.36
CA LYS A 106 2.66 9.94 7.79
C LYS A 106 3.96 9.46 8.42
N GLU A 107 4.33 8.20 8.17
CA GLU A 107 5.46 7.55 8.81
C GLU A 107 6.06 6.47 7.90
N CYS A 108 7.37 6.31 7.94
CA CYS A 108 8.07 5.20 7.30
C CYS A 108 9.14 4.68 8.27
N GLN A 109 9.05 3.40 8.64
CA GLN A 109 9.93 2.81 9.64
C GLN A 109 10.37 1.38 9.28
N LEU A 110 11.58 1.06 9.72
CA LEU A 110 12.12 -0.29 9.71
C LEU A 110 11.53 -1.09 10.86
N VAL A 111 10.90 -2.22 10.57
CA VAL A 111 10.42 -3.16 11.57
C VAL A 111 11.27 -4.43 11.50
N GLU A 112 12.02 -4.67 12.58
CA GLU A 112 12.77 -5.91 12.79
C GLU A 112 12.08 -6.74 13.88
N ASP A 113 11.83 -8.02 13.57
CA ASP A 113 11.44 -9.00 14.58
C ASP A 113 12.57 -10.02 14.77
N LYS A 114 12.78 -10.50 16.00
CA LYS A 114 13.87 -11.41 16.36
C LYS A 114 13.42 -12.47 17.35
N ILE A 115 13.94 -13.68 17.12
CA ILE A 115 13.78 -14.81 18.03
C ILE A 115 15.14 -15.46 18.30
N GLU A 116 15.27 -16.06 19.48
CA GLU A 116 16.41 -16.92 19.78
C GLU A 116 16.00 -18.38 19.58
N LYS A 117 16.82 -19.13 18.84
CA LYS A 117 16.55 -20.54 18.58
C LYS A 117 17.85 -21.34 18.59
N ILE A 118 17.82 -22.52 19.17
CA ILE A 118 18.91 -23.48 19.06
C ILE A 118 18.79 -24.16 17.70
N VAL A 119 19.74 -23.91 16.81
CA VAL A 119 19.82 -24.51 15.48
C VAL A 119 21.13 -25.27 15.41
N LYS A 120 21.07 -26.58 15.14
CA LYS A 120 22.26 -27.46 15.07
C LYS A 120 23.17 -27.35 16.30
N LYS A 121 22.58 -27.41 17.51
CA LYS A 121 23.27 -27.32 18.82
C LYS A 121 23.99 -25.98 19.09
N LYS A 122 23.73 -24.92 18.30
CA LYS A 122 24.22 -23.56 18.56
C LYS A 122 23.03 -22.62 18.74
N GLN A 123 23.10 -21.75 19.75
CA GLN A 123 22.13 -20.67 19.93
C GLN A 123 22.34 -19.65 18.82
N GLN A 124 21.28 -19.37 18.06
CA GLN A 124 21.30 -18.43 16.95
C GLN A 124 20.15 -17.44 17.11
N THR A 125 20.44 -16.17 16.85
CA THR A 125 19.41 -15.15 16.72
C THR A 125 18.93 -15.14 15.27
N LEU A 126 17.66 -15.47 15.09
CA LEU A 126 16.98 -15.37 13.80
C LEU A 126 16.16 -14.09 13.75
N GLY A 127 15.93 -13.55 12.57
CA GLY A 127 15.10 -12.37 12.41
C GLY A 127 14.40 -12.26 11.07
N CYS A 128 13.39 -11.40 11.06
CA CYS A 128 12.62 -10.97 9.89
C CYS A 128 12.75 -9.45 9.72
N ILE A 129 12.58 -8.98 8.49
CA ILE A 129 12.72 -7.56 8.14
C ILE A 129 11.58 -7.14 7.22
N LYS A 130 10.88 -6.08 7.61
CA LYS A 130 9.96 -5.33 6.75
C LYS A 130 10.14 -3.83 6.91
N VAL A 131 9.73 -3.07 5.91
CA VAL A 131 9.53 -1.63 6.02
C VAL A 131 8.04 -1.35 6.04
N ALA A 132 7.56 -0.66 7.08
CA ALA A 132 6.16 -0.26 7.22
C ALA A 132 6.03 1.21 6.85
N ILE A 133 5.13 1.51 5.90
CA ILE A 133 4.83 2.88 5.44
C ILE A 133 3.37 3.16 5.75
N THR A 134 3.10 4.20 6.53
CA THR A 134 1.75 4.64 6.90
C THR A 134 1.40 5.89 6.11
N PHE A 135 0.25 5.85 5.44
CA PHE A 135 -0.30 6.95 4.65
C PHE A 135 -1.59 7.49 5.27
N ILE A 136 -1.88 8.78 5.09
CA ILE A 136 -3.16 9.42 5.41
C ILE A 136 -3.82 9.86 4.10
N GLU A 137 -4.72 9.02 3.57
CA GLU A 137 -5.60 9.35 2.42
C GLU A 137 -7.07 9.21 2.87
N GLY A 138 -7.51 10.12 3.75
CA GLY A 138 -8.82 10.06 4.41
C GLY A 138 -8.81 9.18 5.66
N ASN A 139 -8.40 7.91 5.53
CA ASN A 139 -8.11 7.01 6.66
C ASN A 139 -6.62 6.63 6.68
N GLU A 140 -6.13 6.20 7.84
CA GLU A 140 -4.78 5.65 7.96
C GLU A 140 -4.68 4.27 7.30
N VAL A 141 -3.72 4.13 6.39
CA VAL A 141 -3.43 2.88 5.69
C VAL A 141 -1.95 2.58 5.84
N THR A 142 -1.62 1.39 6.33
CA THR A 142 -0.22 0.91 6.41
C THR A 142 0.06 -0.12 5.34
N ARG A 143 1.17 0.06 4.63
CA ARG A 143 1.71 -0.89 3.64
C ARG A 143 3.06 -1.43 4.11
N ASP A 144 3.20 -2.74 4.04
CA ASP A 144 4.41 -3.46 4.41
C ASP A 144 5.19 -3.90 3.17
N ILE A 145 6.47 -3.54 3.10
CA ILE A 145 7.43 -4.08 2.15
C ILE A 145 8.27 -5.13 2.87
N TRP A 146 7.94 -6.41 2.66
CA TRP A 146 8.68 -7.53 3.23
C TRP A 146 9.98 -7.79 2.47
N LEU A 147 11.11 -7.67 3.16
CA LEU A 147 12.43 -7.99 2.61
C LEU A 147 12.87 -9.39 3.04
N ILE A 148 12.58 -9.74 4.29
CA ILE A 148 12.80 -11.07 4.87
C ILE A 148 11.50 -11.49 5.56
N PRO A 149 10.65 -12.28 4.90
CA PRO A 149 9.37 -12.72 5.45
C PRO A 149 9.50 -13.89 6.44
N ASN A 150 10.61 -14.64 6.37
CA ASN A 150 10.85 -15.82 7.21
C ASN A 150 12.08 -15.61 8.09
N TYR A 151 12.05 -16.16 9.30
CA TYR A 151 13.19 -16.04 10.22
C TYR A 151 14.45 -16.69 9.65
N ILE A 152 15.47 -15.88 9.39
CA ILE A 152 16.80 -16.34 8.98
C ILE A 152 17.85 -15.84 9.96
N SER A 153 19.04 -16.45 9.93
CA SER A 153 20.15 -16.03 10.79
C SER A 153 20.51 -14.56 10.57
N ARG A 154 20.52 -13.76 11.64
CA ARG A 154 20.92 -12.34 11.60
C ARG A 154 22.39 -12.13 11.25
N SER A 155 23.23 -13.15 11.47
CA SER A 155 24.65 -13.10 11.09
C SER A 155 24.89 -13.35 9.61
N SER A 156 23.89 -13.88 8.89
CA SER A 156 24.00 -14.21 7.47
C SER A 156 24.13 -12.96 6.59
N MET A 157 24.87 -13.08 5.49
CA MET A 157 25.00 -12.00 4.52
C MET A 157 23.65 -11.54 3.94
N PRO A 158 22.71 -12.44 3.56
CA PRO A 158 21.39 -12.02 3.11
C PRO A 158 20.66 -11.14 4.13
N TYR A 159 20.74 -11.45 5.43
CA TYR A 159 20.14 -10.60 6.47
C TYR A 159 20.74 -9.21 6.49
N LYS A 160 22.07 -9.10 6.50
CA LYS A 160 22.78 -7.82 6.51
C LYS A 160 22.48 -6.99 5.26
N THR A 161 22.48 -7.62 4.08
CA THR A 161 22.17 -6.95 2.81
C THR A 161 20.73 -6.42 2.80
N MET A 162 19.76 -7.24 3.21
CA MET A 162 18.36 -6.80 3.28
C MET A 162 18.13 -5.72 4.34
N LYS A 163 18.85 -5.76 5.47
CA LYS A 163 18.81 -4.70 6.47
C LYS A 163 19.30 -3.36 5.91
N SER A 164 20.43 -3.36 5.21
CA SER A 164 20.95 -2.17 4.54
C SER A 164 19.98 -1.63 3.49
N LEU A 165 19.35 -2.51 2.71
CA LEU A 165 18.32 -2.14 1.75
C LEU A 165 17.09 -1.51 2.44
N ALA A 166 16.66 -2.08 3.57
CA ALA A 166 15.54 -1.57 4.36
C ALA A 166 15.81 -0.15 4.88
N GLN A 167 17.02 0.06 5.41
CA GLN A 167 17.48 1.37 5.87
C GLN A 167 17.50 2.38 4.72
N ASN A 168 18.00 1.99 3.55
CA ASN A 168 17.98 2.86 2.36
C ASN A 168 16.55 3.25 1.94
N ILE A 169 15.61 2.30 1.96
CA ILE A 169 14.19 2.58 1.67
C ILE A 169 13.63 3.61 2.66
N VAL A 170 13.85 3.41 3.96
CA VAL A 170 13.37 4.32 5.01
C VAL A 170 13.95 5.73 4.81
N THR A 171 15.25 5.84 4.60
CA THR A 171 15.95 7.12 4.38
C THR A 171 15.38 7.87 3.18
N GLU A 172 15.27 7.20 2.04
CA GLU A 172 14.84 7.85 0.79
C GLU A 172 13.35 8.21 0.77
N ILE A 173 12.51 7.44 1.47
CA ILE A 173 11.09 7.77 1.64
C ILE A 173 10.91 8.95 2.60
N ASN A 174 11.63 8.96 3.74
CA ASN A 174 11.57 10.08 4.68
C ASN A 174 12.11 11.36 4.04
N ARG A 175 13.17 11.27 3.23
CA ARG A 175 13.65 12.39 2.42
C ARG A 175 12.56 12.94 1.49
N SER A 176 11.84 12.08 0.77
CA SER A 176 10.72 12.48 -0.09
C SER A 176 9.59 13.15 0.69
N LYS A 177 9.25 12.62 1.88
CA LYS A 177 8.27 13.22 2.79
C LYS A 177 8.71 14.63 3.20
N ASP A 178 9.94 14.78 3.63
CA ASP A 178 10.49 16.05 4.13
C ASP A 178 10.55 17.12 3.02
N MET A 179 10.83 16.73 1.77
CA MET A 179 10.83 17.67 0.63
C MET A 179 9.51 18.46 0.49
N VAL A 180 8.38 17.91 0.95
CA VAL A 180 7.06 18.57 0.87
C VAL A 180 6.73 19.38 2.13
N LEU A 181 7.40 19.11 3.26
CA LEU A 181 7.20 19.85 4.51
C LEU A 181 7.89 21.23 4.48
N TYR A 182 9.00 21.36 3.76
CA TYR A 182 9.80 22.61 3.67
C TYR A 182 9.43 23.52 2.49
N THR A 183 8.38 23.20 1.73
CA THR A 183 7.91 24.04 0.60
C THR A 183 6.72 24.95 0.99
N LYS A 184 6.48 25.17 2.28
CA LYS A 184 5.46 26.09 2.79
C LYS A 184 6.06 27.38 3.30
#